data_AF-T0SYQ6-F1
#
_entry.id   AF-T0SYQ6-F1
#
_cell.length_a   1.000
_cell.length_b   1.000
_cell.length_c   1.000
_cell.angle_alpha   90.00
_cell.angle_beta   90.00
_cell.angle_gamma   90.00
#
_symmetry.space_group_name_H-M   'P 1'
#
loop_
_entity.id
_entity.type
_entity.pdbx_description
1 polymer ?
#
loop_
_entity_poly.entity_id
_entity_poly.type
_entity_poly.pdbx_seq_one_letter_code
_entity_poly.pdbx_strand_id
1 'polypeptide(L)'
;MKSLVCLLTLIFSFSSMANDWKVVEREGFFLLVSKKNSDTFYQIESNGGVPEYEETISYRGNIKLLVYNSGTAGTYVPITIKRAVVWDEKSDKFLGDFPYKYFTMAKVKLIQPKWEIKKETLIVSDQNTDEIWKIILPR
;
A
#
# COMPACT_ATOMS: atom_id res chain seq x y z
N MET A 1 -58.94 -12.68 -6.69
CA MET A 1 -57.86 -11.80 -7.16
C MET A 1 -56.59 -12.21 -6.45
N LYS A 2 -55.68 -12.93 -7.14
CA LYS A 2 -54.45 -13.47 -6.53
C LYS A 2 -53.34 -12.43 -6.69
N SER A 3 -52.96 -11.78 -5.59
CA SER A 3 -51.84 -10.86 -5.52
C SER A 3 -50.54 -11.66 -5.58
N LEU A 4 -49.91 -11.69 -6.75
CA LEU A 4 -48.58 -12.22 -6.96
C LEU A 4 -47.57 -11.18 -6.46
N VAL A 5 -47.18 -11.27 -5.20
CA VAL A 5 -46.10 -10.46 -4.63
C VAL A 5 -44.79 -11.03 -5.16
N CYS A 6 -44.27 -10.42 -6.23
CA CYS A 6 -42.98 -10.74 -6.80
C CYS A 6 -41.90 -10.15 -5.89
N LEU A 7 -41.39 -10.96 -4.96
CA LEU A 7 -40.28 -10.60 -4.08
C LEU A 7 -38.99 -10.60 -4.92
N LEU A 8 -38.66 -9.42 -5.46
CA LEU A 8 -37.44 -9.17 -6.21
C LEU A 8 -36.23 -9.27 -5.25
N THR A 9 -35.66 -10.46 -5.10
CA THR A 9 -34.42 -10.67 -4.36
C THR A 9 -33.28 -10.00 -5.12
N LEU A 10 -32.97 -8.79 -4.69
CA LEU A 10 -31.82 -8.01 -5.12
C LEU A 10 -30.55 -8.74 -4.63
N ILE A 11 -29.96 -9.55 -5.50
CA ILE A 11 -28.66 -10.20 -5.26
C ILE A 11 -27.61 -9.09 -5.35
N PHE A 12 -27.37 -8.39 -4.24
CA PHE A 12 -26.17 -7.58 -4.06
C PHE A 12 -24.99 -8.54 -4.13
N SER A 13 -24.45 -8.72 -5.33
CA SER A 13 -23.14 -9.32 -5.52
C SER A 13 -22.14 -8.34 -4.92
N PHE A 14 -21.80 -8.55 -3.64
CA PHE A 14 -20.60 -7.98 -3.07
C PHE A 14 -19.43 -8.58 -3.84
N SER A 15 -19.04 -7.92 -4.93
CA SER A 15 -17.75 -8.12 -5.56
C SER A 15 -16.72 -7.82 -4.48
N SER A 16 -16.23 -8.85 -3.79
CA SER A 16 -15.07 -8.69 -2.92
C SER A 16 -14.00 -8.08 -3.82
N MET A 17 -13.57 -6.86 -3.55
CA MET A 17 -12.38 -6.30 -4.20
C MET A 17 -11.25 -7.25 -3.83
N ALA A 18 -10.99 -8.21 -4.71
CA ALA A 18 -9.93 -9.18 -4.51
C ALA A 18 -8.64 -8.37 -4.50
N ASN A 19 -7.94 -8.41 -3.37
CA ASN A 19 -6.65 -7.76 -3.24
C ASN A 19 -5.73 -8.26 -4.37
N ASP A 20 -5.35 -7.40 -5.31
CA ASP A 20 -4.60 -7.76 -6.53
C ASP A 20 -3.15 -8.18 -6.26
N TRP A 21 -2.69 -7.98 -5.02
CA TRP A 21 -1.33 -8.28 -4.57
C TRP A 21 -1.34 -9.12 -3.30
N LYS A 22 -0.21 -9.75 -3.00
CA LYS A 22 0.03 -10.49 -1.76
C LYS A 22 1.48 -10.39 -1.35
N VAL A 23 1.74 -10.50 -0.04
CA VAL A 23 3.09 -10.69 0.48
C VAL A 23 3.41 -12.18 0.52
N VAL A 24 4.62 -12.54 0.09
CA VAL A 24 5.16 -13.91 0.15
C VAL A 24 6.58 -13.82 0.71
N GLU A 25 6.93 -14.74 1.60
CA GLU A 25 8.31 -14.90 2.06
C GLU A 25 9.06 -15.86 1.13
N ARG A 26 10.25 -15.46 0.66
CA ARG A 26 11.17 -16.30 -0.12
C ARG A 26 12.60 -16.03 0.32
N GLU A 27 13.34 -17.09 0.66
CA GLU A 27 14.77 -17.02 0.98
C GLU A 27 15.13 -15.99 2.08
N GLY A 28 14.22 -15.80 3.05
CA GLY A 28 14.40 -14.83 4.14
C GLY A 28 14.07 -13.38 3.79
N PHE A 29 13.52 -13.13 2.61
CA PHE A 29 13.03 -11.81 2.18
C PHE A 29 11.52 -11.83 1.97
N PHE A 30 10.89 -10.67 2.15
CA PHE A 30 9.48 -10.49 1.84
C PHE A 30 9.33 -9.87 0.44
N LEU A 31 8.47 -10.48 -0.37
CA LEU A 31 8.15 -10.03 -1.71
C LEU A 31 6.68 -9.65 -1.79
N LEU A 32 6.39 -8.49 -2.39
CA LEU A 32 5.07 -8.14 -2.85
C LEU A 32 4.89 -8.68 -4.28
N VAL A 33 3.96 -9.61 -4.46
CA VAL A 33 3.77 -10.36 -5.71
C VAL A 33 2.38 -10.09 -6.28
N SER A 34 2.32 -9.78 -7.58
CA SER A 34 1.05 -9.60 -8.28
C SER A 34 0.32 -10.93 -8.39
N LYS A 35 -0.97 -10.96 -8.09
CA LYS A 35 -1.81 -12.15 -8.29
C LYS A 35 -2.16 -12.37 -9.76
N LYS A 36 -2.04 -11.34 -10.59
CA LYS A 36 -2.30 -11.41 -12.04
C LYS A 36 -1.10 -11.95 -12.80
N ASN A 37 0.11 -11.61 -12.37
CA ASN A 37 1.36 -12.09 -12.94
C ASN A 37 2.39 -12.36 -11.83
N SER A 38 2.70 -13.63 -11.57
CA SER A 38 3.65 -13.99 -10.51
C SER A 38 5.09 -13.57 -10.76
N ASP A 39 5.43 -13.22 -12.01
CA ASP A 39 6.76 -12.74 -12.39
C ASP A 39 6.92 -11.24 -12.09
N THR A 40 5.82 -10.53 -11.85
CA THR A 40 5.83 -9.14 -11.38
C THR A 40 5.89 -9.15 -9.86
N PHE A 41 7.08 -8.89 -9.31
CA PHE A 41 7.30 -8.81 -7.87
C PHE A 41 8.27 -7.69 -7.49
N TYR A 42 8.17 -7.25 -6.24
CA TYR A 42 9.08 -6.29 -5.64
C TYR A 42 9.49 -6.76 -4.25
N GLN A 43 10.78 -6.68 -3.93
CA GLN A 43 11.25 -6.95 -2.57
C GLN A 43 10.89 -5.77 -1.67
N ILE A 44 10.18 -6.05 -0.58
CA ILE A 44 9.67 -5.03 0.35
C ILE A 44 10.42 -5.07 1.68
N GLU A 45 10.39 -3.96 2.41
CA GLU A 45 10.98 -3.84 3.74
C GLU A 45 10.07 -4.43 4.83
N SER A 46 10.68 -4.96 5.90
CA SER A 46 9.99 -5.31 7.14
C SER A 46 10.60 -4.54 8.30
N ASN A 47 9.74 -3.92 9.12
CA ASN A 47 10.10 -3.16 10.31
C ASN A 47 9.68 -3.90 11.59
N GLY A 48 9.53 -5.22 11.53
CA GLY A 48 9.24 -6.08 12.68
C GLY A 48 7.96 -6.88 12.49
N GLY A 49 8.10 -8.21 12.38
CA GLY A 49 7.00 -9.11 12.07
C GLY A 49 6.89 -9.44 10.58
N VAL A 50 5.80 -10.11 10.21
CA VAL A 50 5.51 -10.50 8.82
C VAL A 50 4.71 -9.39 8.16
N PRO A 51 5.20 -8.76 7.08
CA PRO A 51 4.45 -7.74 6.38
C PRO A 51 3.14 -8.27 5.77
N GLU A 52 2.14 -7.41 5.70
CA GLU A 52 0.83 -7.76 5.13
C GLU A 52 0.39 -6.70 4.13
N TYR A 53 0.03 -7.14 2.92
CA TYR A 53 -0.53 -6.26 1.92
C TYR A 53 -1.93 -5.80 2.34
N GLU A 54 -2.19 -4.51 2.25
CA GLU A 54 -3.46 -3.94 2.66
C GLU A 54 -4.32 -3.53 1.46
N GLU A 55 -3.81 -2.61 0.63
CA GLU A 55 -4.60 -1.98 -0.41
C GLU A 55 -3.77 -1.42 -1.57
N THR A 56 -4.44 -1.18 -2.69
CA THR A 56 -3.88 -0.44 -3.83
C THR A 56 -4.63 0.87 -3.96
N ILE A 57 -3.90 1.98 -3.93
CA ILE A 57 -4.46 3.32 -4.07
C ILE A 57 -4.08 3.85 -5.46
N SER A 58 -5.08 4.32 -6.21
CA SER A 58 -4.82 5.08 -7.44
C SER A 58 -4.34 6.47 -7.08
N TYR A 59 -3.12 6.83 -7.45
CA TYR A 59 -2.48 8.06 -6.99
C TYR A 59 -2.51 9.16 -8.04
N ARG A 60 -1.94 8.91 -9.24
CA ARG A 60 -2.03 9.83 -10.37
C ARG A 60 -1.77 9.12 -11.69
N GLY A 61 -2.71 9.18 -12.62
CA GLY A 61 -2.59 8.52 -13.92
C GLY A 61 -2.39 7.01 -13.74
N ASN A 62 -1.30 6.50 -14.31
CA ASN A 62 -0.80 5.12 -14.21
C ASN A 62 -0.08 4.80 -12.88
N ILE A 63 0.16 5.79 -12.03
CA ILE A 63 0.85 5.58 -10.75
C ILE A 63 -0.12 5.06 -9.70
N LYS A 64 0.19 3.88 -9.16
CA LYS A 64 -0.46 3.24 -8.03
C LYS A 64 0.46 3.22 -6.82
N LEU A 65 -0.12 3.28 -5.63
CA LEU A 65 0.57 2.98 -4.38
C LEU A 65 0.09 1.62 -3.89
N LEU A 66 1.01 0.68 -3.75
CA LEU A 66 0.74 -0.62 -3.16
C LEU A 66 1.10 -0.53 -1.68
N VAL A 67 0.07 -0.35 -0.85
CA VAL A 67 0.23 -0.11 0.59
C VAL A 67 0.27 -1.44 1.33
N TYR A 68 1.24 -1.57 2.22
CA TYR A 68 1.38 -2.74 3.08
C TYR A 68 1.78 -2.31 4.50
N ASN A 69 1.35 -3.09 5.48
CA ASN A 69 1.85 -3.02 6.84
C ASN A 69 3.23 -3.67 6.87
N SER A 70 4.27 -2.90 7.14
CA SER A 70 5.65 -3.40 7.21
C SER A 70 6.01 -3.96 8.57
N GLY A 71 5.18 -3.74 9.59
CA GLY A 71 5.43 -4.20 10.95
C GLY A 71 5.26 -3.13 12.01
N THR A 72 5.74 -3.45 13.21
CA THR A 72 5.69 -2.57 14.38
C THR A 72 7.08 -2.45 15.02
N ALA A 73 7.50 -1.21 15.26
CA ALA A 73 8.77 -0.87 15.89
C ALA A 73 8.56 -0.10 17.21
N GLY A 74 9.56 -0.16 18.10
CA GLY A 74 9.56 0.54 19.38
C GLY A 74 9.09 -0.32 20.56
N THR A 75 9.73 -0.14 21.72
CA THR A 75 9.49 -0.94 22.94
C THR A 75 8.49 -0.30 23.89
N TYR A 76 8.63 1.00 24.17
CA TYR A 76 7.77 1.72 25.11
C TYR A 76 6.47 2.23 24.46
N VAL A 77 6.59 2.73 23.23
CA VAL A 77 5.45 3.17 22.42
C VAL A 77 5.55 2.44 21.09
N PRO A 78 4.86 1.30 20.93
CA PRO A 78 4.84 0.59 19.66
C PRO A 78 4.21 1.45 18.56
N ILE A 79 4.91 1.56 17.43
CA ILE A 79 4.48 2.28 16.24
C ILE A 79 4.36 1.28 15.09
N THR A 80 3.15 1.12 14.58
CA THR A 80 2.90 0.38 13.33
C THR A 80 3.26 1.25 12.14
N ILE A 81 4.06 0.69 11.24
CA ILE A 81 4.62 1.36 10.07
C ILE A 81 3.96 0.79 8.82
N LYS A 82 3.21 1.64 8.12
CA LYS A 82 2.74 1.34 6.77
C LYS A 82 3.67 1.96 5.75
N ARG A 83 4.00 1.18 4.74
CA ARG A 83 4.85 1.59 3.62
C ARG A 83 4.07 1.46 2.32
N ALA A 84 4.53 2.17 1.30
CA ALA A 84 3.92 2.14 -0.01
C ALA A 84 4.98 1.94 -1.08
N VAL A 85 4.79 0.91 -1.90
CA VAL A 85 5.54 0.73 -3.15
C VAL A 85 4.87 1.57 -4.22
N VAL A 86 5.66 2.44 -4.87
CA VAL A 86 5.22 3.24 -6.02
C VAL A 86 5.35 2.37 -7.26
N TRP A 87 4.22 2.07 -7.90
CA TRP A 87 4.16 1.22 -9.08
C TRP A 87 3.55 1.99 -10.26
N ASP A 88 4.24 2.00 -11.38
CA ASP A 88 3.69 2.41 -12.67
C ASP A 88 3.04 1.20 -13.34
N GLU A 89 1.70 1.16 -13.31
CA GLU A 89 0.88 0.09 -13.90
C GLU A 89 1.04 -0.01 -15.43
N LYS A 90 1.33 1.10 -16.12
CA LYS A 90 1.43 1.15 -17.58
C LYS A 90 2.74 0.53 -18.08
N SER A 91 3.85 0.79 -17.39
CA SER A 91 5.17 0.25 -17.76
C SER A 91 5.58 -0.97 -16.95
N ASP A 92 4.75 -1.38 -15.99
CA ASP A 92 5.02 -2.43 -15.00
C ASP A 92 6.36 -2.23 -14.25
N LYS A 93 6.61 -0.99 -13.81
CA LYS A 93 7.85 -0.61 -13.11
C LYS A 93 7.60 -0.16 -11.69
N PHE A 94 8.41 -0.69 -10.78
CA PHE A 94 8.49 -0.20 -9.40
C PHE A 94 9.46 0.97 -9.32
N LEU A 95 8.98 2.09 -8.78
CA LEU A 95 9.73 3.35 -8.71
C LEU A 95 10.36 3.59 -7.33
N GLY A 96 9.97 2.79 -6.33
CA GLY A 96 10.55 2.80 -4.98
C GLY A 96 9.55 2.36 -3.92
N ASP A 97 10.05 2.18 -2.70
CA ASP A 97 9.30 1.81 -1.51
C ASP A 97 9.62 2.81 -0.40
N PHE A 98 8.60 3.48 0.14
CA PHE A 98 8.78 4.57 1.10
C PHE A 98 7.78 4.50 2.26
N PRO A 99 8.11 5.12 3.41
CA PRO A 99 7.16 5.31 4.49
C PRO A 99 5.90 6.03 4.03
N TYR A 100 4.75 5.43 4.32
CA TYR A 100 3.45 5.95 3.93
C TYR A 100 2.70 6.55 5.11
N LYS A 101 2.63 5.80 6.22
CA LYS A 101 1.85 6.24 7.39
C LYS A 101 2.31 5.53 8.66
N TYR A 102 2.27 6.27 9.76
CA TYR A 102 2.57 5.76 11.10
C TYR A 102 1.33 5.76 11.99
N PHE A 103 1.17 4.70 12.79
CA PHE A 103 0.07 4.56 13.72
C PHE A 103 0.56 4.07 15.07
N THR A 104 -0.11 4.48 16.15
CA THR A 104 0.10 3.94 17.48
C THR A 104 -1.21 3.99 18.25
N MET A 105 -1.37 3.07 19.20
CA MET A 105 -2.50 3.09 20.14
C MET A 105 -2.28 4.09 21.29
N ALA A 106 -1.03 4.55 21.49
CA ALA A 106 -0.73 5.55 22.50
C ALA A 106 -1.35 6.92 22.11
N LYS A 107 -1.70 7.72 23.11
CA LYS A 107 -2.19 9.10 22.90
C LYS A 107 -1.04 10.06 22.63
N VAL A 108 -0.24 9.76 21.60
CA VAL A 108 0.87 10.62 21.13
C VAL A 108 0.62 11.02 19.69
N LYS A 109 1.03 12.25 19.35
CA LYS A 109 0.94 12.74 17.98
C LYS A 109 2.19 12.29 17.22
N LEU A 110 2.02 11.44 16.21
CA LEU A 110 3.09 11.04 15.31
C LEU A 110 3.20 12.03 14.15
N ILE A 111 4.43 12.39 13.79
CA ILE A 111 4.69 13.14 12.56
C ILE A 111 4.56 12.15 11.40
N GLN A 112 3.75 12.49 10.40
CA GLN A 112 3.48 11.60 9.27
C GLN A 112 4.39 11.92 8.08
N PRO A 113 4.79 10.90 7.28
CA PRO A 113 5.43 11.14 6.00
C PRO A 113 4.53 12.00 5.11
N LYS A 114 5.14 12.93 4.37
CA LYS A 114 4.43 13.80 3.42
C LYS A 114 4.73 13.37 2.00
N TRP A 115 3.66 13.20 1.24
CA TRP A 115 3.70 12.80 -0.16
C TRP A 115 3.15 13.95 -1.01
N GLU A 116 4.01 14.56 -1.81
CA GLU A 116 3.66 15.69 -2.67
C GLU A 116 4.04 15.40 -4.12
N ILE A 117 3.19 15.77 -5.07
CA ILE A 117 3.56 15.76 -6.49
C ILE A 117 3.81 17.19 -6.97
N LYS A 118 5.02 17.44 -7.49
CA LYS A 118 5.37 18.70 -8.15
C LYS A 118 5.76 18.39 -9.60
N LYS A 119 4.89 18.78 -10.54
CA LYS A 119 5.03 18.47 -11.98
C LYS A 119 5.11 16.96 -12.22
N GLU A 120 6.29 16.45 -12.60
CA GLU A 120 6.58 15.04 -12.88
C GLU A 120 7.42 14.42 -11.76
N THR A 121 7.45 15.03 -10.57
CA THR A 121 8.25 14.54 -9.44
C THR A 121 7.35 14.25 -8.26
N LEU A 122 7.37 12.99 -7.80
CA LEU A 122 6.88 12.62 -6.49
C LEU A 122 7.97 12.91 -5.46
N ILE A 123 7.61 13.65 -4.42
CA ILE A 123 8.46 13.98 -3.28
C ILE A 123 7.85 13.31 -2.06
N VAL A 124 8.60 12.39 -1.46
CA VAL A 124 8.28 11.80 -0.16
C VAL A 124 9.24 12.41 0.84
N SER A 125 8.73 12.99 1.93
CA SER A 125 9.57 13.50 3.02
C SER A 125 9.13 12.91 4.35
N ASP A 126 10.08 12.42 5.13
CA ASP A 126 9.85 11.90 6.46
C ASP A 126 10.72 12.64 7.47
N GLN A 127 10.06 13.39 8.35
CA GLN A 127 10.73 14.19 9.38
C GLN A 127 11.17 13.32 10.57
N ASN A 128 10.72 12.07 10.66
CA ASN A 128 11.17 11.17 11.73
C ASN A 128 12.57 10.61 11.43
N THR A 129 12.97 10.54 10.15
CA THR A 129 14.28 10.06 9.69
C THR A 129 15.14 11.15 9.03
N ASP A 130 14.60 12.38 8.90
CA ASP A 130 15.21 13.49 8.15
C ASP A 130 15.50 13.15 6.67
N GLU A 131 14.72 12.24 6.09
CA GLU A 131 14.90 11.77 4.71
C GLU A 131 13.93 12.43 3.74
N ILE A 132 14.43 12.68 2.52
CA ILE A 132 13.64 13.21 1.41
C ILE A 132 13.97 12.43 0.14
N TRP A 133 12.97 11.75 -0.41
CA TRP A 133 13.07 11.03 -1.67
C TRP A 133 12.40 11.81 -2.78
N LYS A 134 13.06 11.89 -3.94
CA LYS A 134 12.55 12.54 -5.15
C LYS A 134 12.54 11.54 -6.29
N ILE A 135 11.36 11.21 -6.77
CA ILE A 135 11.13 10.19 -7.80
C ILE A 135 10.58 10.88 -9.03
N ILE A 136 11.25 10.73 -10.18
CA ILE A 136 10.75 11.21 -11.47
C ILE A 136 9.70 10.21 -11.96
N LEU A 137 8.47 10.70 -12.12
CA LEU A 137 7.35 9.91 -12.59
C LEU A 137 7.37 9.81 -14.13
N PRO A 138 7.14 8.63 -14.70
CA PRO A 138 6.98 8.46 -16.13
C PRO A 138 5.69 9.15 -16.64
N ARG A 139 5.67 9.50 -17.93
CA ARG A 139 4.55 10.17 -18.62
C ARG A 139 3.46 9.21 -19.13
#